data_AF-A0A6C8H681-F1
#
_entry.id   AF-A0A6C8H681-F1
#
_cell.length_a   1.000
_cell.length_b   1.000
_cell.length_c   1.000
_cell.angle_alpha   90.00
_cell.angle_beta   90.00
_cell.angle_gamma   90.00
#
_symmetry.space_group_name_H-M   'P 1'
#
loop_
_entity.id
_entity.type
_entity.pdbx_description
1 polymer ?
#
loop_
_entity_poly.entity_id
_entity_poly.type
_entity_poly.pdbx_seq_one_letter_code
_entity_poly.pdbx_strand_id
1 'polypeptide(L)'
;MHFALWMGPSGLIAILAGWVTTEVGRQPWVVYGLLRTRDAVSAHSTLQMSISLLAFFVVYSLVFGVGYIYMIRLIQKGPQPAETPTAETDGRPARPISAVGESLEQEKRE
;
A
#
# COMPACT_ATOMS: atom_id res chain seq x y z
N MET A 1 -9.18 -2.66 -25.28
CA MET A 1 -8.92 -1.92 -24.02
C MET A 1 -9.39 -2.69 -22.77
N HIS A 2 -10.59 -3.27 -22.74
CA HIS A 2 -11.17 -3.93 -21.54
C HIS A 2 -10.31 -5.04 -20.90
N PHE A 3 -9.59 -5.82 -21.72
CA PHE A 3 -8.69 -6.88 -21.24
C PHE A 3 -7.59 -6.36 -20.30
N ALA A 4 -7.03 -5.18 -20.59
CA ALA A 4 -5.97 -4.60 -19.76
C ALA A 4 -6.49 -4.14 -18.38
N LEU A 5 -7.75 -3.66 -18.31
CA LEU A 5 -8.39 -3.28 -17.05
C LEU A 5 -8.65 -4.50 -16.15
N TRP A 6 -9.03 -5.63 -16.74
CA TRP A 6 -9.25 -6.89 -16.01
C TRP A 6 -7.95 -7.55 -15.54
N MET A 7 -6.81 -7.22 -16.17
CA MET A 7 -5.49 -7.67 -15.74
C MET A 7 -4.92 -6.87 -14.57
N GLY A 8 -5.51 -5.74 -14.18
CA GLY A 8 -5.08 -4.95 -13.02
C GLY A 8 -4.83 -5.78 -11.74
N PRO A 9 -5.78 -6.60 -11.27
CA PRO A 9 -5.59 -7.43 -10.07
C PRO A 9 -4.72 -8.68 -10.29
N SER A 10 -4.46 -9.09 -11.52
CA SER A 10 -3.81 -10.36 -11.83
C SER A 10 -2.38 -10.49 -11.29
N GLY A 11 -1.62 -9.38 -11.26
CA GLY A 11 -0.26 -9.38 -10.73
C GLY A 11 -0.22 -9.70 -9.24
N LEU A 12 -1.17 -9.16 -8.46
CA LEU A 12 -1.33 -9.49 -7.04
C LEU A 12 -1.65 -10.98 -6.85
N ILE A 13 -2.56 -11.51 -7.67
CA ILE A 13 -2.94 -12.92 -7.64
C ILE A 13 -1.74 -13.81 -7.96
N ALA A 14 -0.94 -13.47 -8.96
CA ALA A 14 0.25 -14.24 -9.34
C ALA A 14 1.30 -14.28 -8.22
N ILE A 15 1.53 -13.14 -7.52
CA ILE A 15 2.44 -13.08 -6.37
C ILE A 15 1.95 -13.98 -5.24
N LEU A 16 0.66 -13.87 -4.88
CA LEU A 16 0.07 -14.70 -3.82
C LEU A 16 0.13 -16.19 -4.18
N ALA A 17 -0.20 -16.55 -5.42
CA ALA A 17 -0.15 -17.92 -5.89
C ALA A 17 1.28 -18.50 -5.85
N GLY A 18 2.28 -17.72 -6.24
CA GLY A 18 3.68 -18.10 -6.15
C GLY A 18 4.10 -18.39 -4.71
N TRP A 19 3.77 -17.49 -3.78
CA TRP A 19 4.08 -17.66 -2.35
C TRP A 19 3.38 -18.88 -1.75
N VAL A 20 2.10 -19.08 -2.05
CA VAL A 20 1.33 -20.25 -1.59
C VAL A 20 1.94 -21.55 -2.11
N THR A 21 2.33 -21.59 -3.39
CA THR A 21 2.95 -22.79 -3.99
C THR A 21 4.24 -23.16 -3.27
N THR A 22 5.08 -22.18 -2.91
CA THR A 22 6.32 -22.44 -2.18
C THR A 22 6.09 -22.88 -0.74
N GLU A 23 5.13 -22.28 -0.04
CA GLU A 23 4.92 -22.56 1.39
C GLU A 23 4.13 -23.85 1.62
N VAL A 24 3.11 -24.11 0.78
CA VAL A 24 2.32 -25.35 0.83
C VAL A 24 3.12 -26.51 0.25
N GLY A 25 3.96 -26.27 -0.76
CA GLY A 25 4.80 -27.31 -1.37
C GLY A 25 5.78 -27.98 -0.40
N ARG A 26 6.11 -27.33 0.72
CA ARG A 26 6.97 -27.88 1.78
C ARG A 26 6.21 -28.69 2.83
N GLN A 27 4.89 -28.59 2.89
CA GLN A 27 4.08 -29.41 3.82
C GLN A 27 4.27 -30.90 3.49
N PRO A 28 4.46 -31.80 4.49
CA PRO A 28 4.16 -31.66 5.92
C PRO A 28 5.34 -31.22 6.80
N TRP A 29 6.39 -30.64 6.22
CA TRP A 29 7.62 -30.26 6.92
C TRP A 29 7.75 -28.75 7.07
N VAL A 30 8.11 -28.31 8.28
CA VAL A 30 8.57 -26.93 8.52
C VAL A 30 10.06 -26.85 8.20
N VAL A 31 10.82 -27.84 8.66
CA VAL A 31 12.23 -28.05 8.28
C VAL A 31 12.38 -29.50 7.87
N TYR A 32 12.82 -29.74 6.63
CA TYR A 32 12.94 -31.08 6.07
C TYR A 32 13.78 -32.00 6.96
N GLY A 33 13.24 -33.18 7.27
CA GLY A 33 13.92 -34.20 8.08
C GLY A 33 14.10 -33.87 9.56
N LEU A 34 13.70 -32.67 10.01
CA LEU A 34 13.92 -32.21 11.39
C LEU A 34 12.61 -31.89 12.12
N LEU A 35 11.72 -31.10 11.54
CA LEU A 35 10.52 -30.62 12.21
C LEU A 35 9.29 -30.73 11.30
N ARG A 36 8.27 -31.46 11.76
CA ARG A 36 6.98 -31.57 11.09
C ARG A 36 6.04 -30.44 11.53
N THR A 37 5.15 -30.02 10.65
CA THR A 37 4.17 -28.96 10.93
C THR A 37 3.28 -29.26 12.14
N ARG A 38 2.96 -30.56 12.36
CA ARG A 38 2.15 -30.98 13.52
C ARG A 38 2.85 -30.73 14.87
N ASP A 39 4.17 -30.86 14.90
CA ASP A 39 4.98 -30.81 16.12
C ASP A 39 5.42 -29.37 16.43
N ALA A 40 5.24 -28.45 15.47
CA ALA A 40 5.57 -27.04 15.59
C ALA A 40 4.48 -26.18 16.25
N VAL A 41 3.30 -26.75 16.54
CA VAL A 41 2.17 -26.01 17.14
C VAL A 41 2.37 -25.86 18.66
N SER A 42 2.28 -24.63 19.15
CA SER A 42 2.37 -24.34 20.60
C SER A 42 1.08 -24.70 21.34
N ALA A 43 1.20 -25.24 22.55
CA ALA A 43 0.07 -25.66 23.40
C ALA A 43 -0.66 -24.49 24.07
N HIS A 44 -1.36 -23.67 23.27
CA HIS A 44 -2.23 -22.61 23.78
C HIS A 44 -3.71 -23.03 23.73
N SER A 45 -4.53 -22.40 24.58
CA SER A 45 -5.98 -22.59 24.54
C SER A 45 -6.52 -22.22 23.16
N THR A 46 -7.30 -23.13 22.55
CA THR A 46 -7.93 -22.93 21.24
C THR A 46 -8.75 -21.63 21.18
N LEU A 47 -9.33 -21.24 22.31
CA LEU A 47 -10.13 -20.02 22.45
C LEU A 47 -9.26 -18.75 22.33
N GLN A 48 -8.06 -18.74 22.91
CA GLN A 48 -7.16 -17.58 22.80
C GLN A 48 -6.62 -17.41 21.37
N MET A 49 -6.30 -18.51 20.68
CA MET A 49 -5.88 -18.46 19.27
C MET A 49 -6.99 -17.96 18.34
N SER A 50 -8.23 -18.41 18.53
CA SER A 50 -9.34 -17.99 17.66
C SER A 50 -9.68 -16.51 17.87
N ILE A 51 -9.66 -16.02 19.11
CA ILE A 51 -9.86 -14.60 19.42
C ILE A 51 -8.76 -13.75 18.80
N SER A 52 -7.49 -14.14 18.94
CA SER A 52 -6.38 -13.34 18.38
C SER A 52 -6.40 -13.34 16.84
N LEU A 53 -6.68 -14.49 16.21
CA LEU A 53 -6.87 -14.58 14.76
C LEU A 53 -8.02 -13.68 14.29
N LEU A 54 -9.15 -13.68 15.00
CA LEU A 54 -10.29 -12.83 14.69
C LEU A 54 -9.93 -11.35 14.85
N ALA A 55 -9.21 -10.99 15.91
CA ALA A 55 -8.74 -9.62 16.13
C ALA A 55 -7.83 -9.15 14.97
N PHE A 56 -6.87 -9.97 14.55
CA PHE A 56 -6.02 -9.66 13.40
C PHE A 56 -6.84 -9.52 12.12
N PHE A 57 -7.80 -10.41 11.88
CA PHE A 57 -8.69 -10.34 10.74
C PHE A 57 -9.46 -9.02 10.70
N VAL A 58 -10.10 -8.63 11.81
CA VAL A 58 -10.87 -7.37 11.91
C VAL A 58 -9.97 -6.17 11.64
N VAL A 59 -8.81 -6.10 12.28
CA VAL A 59 -7.87 -4.97 12.10
C VAL A 59 -7.40 -4.88 10.64
N TYR A 60 -7.02 -6.01 10.03
CA TYR A 60 -6.55 -6.02 8.64
C TYR A 60 -7.68 -5.64 7.69
N SER A 61 -8.89 -6.17 7.87
CA SER A 61 -10.05 -5.79 7.06
C SER A 61 -10.38 -4.30 7.16
N LEU A 62 -10.24 -3.69 8.34
CA LEU A 62 -10.45 -2.26 8.52
C LEU A 62 -9.39 -1.43 7.80
N VAL A 63 -8.10 -1.72 8.03
CA VAL A 63 -6.98 -0.95 7.44
C VAL A 63 -6.98 -1.08 5.92
N PHE A 64 -7.04 -2.31 5.40
CA PHE A 64 -7.08 -2.54 3.96
C PHE A 64 -8.39 -2.03 3.34
N GLY A 65 -9.53 -2.16 4.02
CA GLY A 65 -10.81 -1.66 3.54
C GLY A 65 -10.83 -0.14 3.40
N VAL A 66 -10.40 0.59 4.44
CA VAL A 66 -10.30 2.06 4.40
C VAL A 66 -9.30 2.50 3.34
N GLY A 67 -8.13 1.86 3.27
CA GLY A 67 -7.10 2.16 2.27
C GLY A 67 -7.59 1.93 0.84
N TYR A 68 -8.30 0.82 0.59
CA TYR A 68 -8.87 0.49 -0.71
C TYR A 68 -9.95 1.49 -1.14
N ILE A 69 -10.87 1.84 -0.22
CA ILE A 69 -11.90 2.86 -0.48
C ILE A 69 -11.25 4.21 -0.75
N TYR A 70 -10.24 4.60 0.03
CA TYR A 70 -9.51 5.85 -0.16
C TYR A 70 -8.81 5.89 -1.52
N MET A 71 -8.15 4.81 -1.90
CA MET A 71 -7.48 4.69 -3.20
C MET A 71 -8.48 4.83 -4.36
N ILE A 72 -9.63 4.14 -4.29
CA ILE A 72 -10.68 4.29 -5.30
C ILE A 72 -11.20 5.73 -5.35
N ARG A 73 -11.45 6.36 -4.20
CA ARG A 73 -11.89 7.76 -4.16
C ARG A 73 -10.86 8.73 -4.75
N LEU A 74 -9.57 8.46 -4.53
CA LEU A 74 -8.49 9.27 -5.09
C LEU A 74 -8.38 9.09 -6.61
N ILE A 75 -8.49 7.86 -7.10
CA ILE A 75 -8.53 7.57 -8.54
C ILE A 75 -9.75 8.23 -9.20
N GLN A 76 -10.92 8.19 -8.55
CA GLN A 76 -12.16 8.80 -9.04
C GLN A 76 -12.14 10.33 -9.06
N LYS A 77 -11.40 10.99 -8.15
CA LYS A 77 -11.21 12.44 -8.19
C LYS A 77 -10.52 12.92 -9.46
N GLY A 78 -9.80 12.04 -10.16
CA GLY A 78 -9.07 12.36 -11.37
C GLY A 78 -7.87 13.29 -11.11
N PRO A 79 -7.04 13.55 -12.14
CA PRO A 79 -5.96 14.52 -12.03
C PRO A 79 -6.57 15.89 -11.73
N GLN A 80 -6.25 16.45 -10.55
CA GLN A 80 -6.57 17.85 -10.32
C GLN A 80 -5.75 18.67 -11.31
N PRO A 81 -6.33 19.69 -11.97
CA PRO A 81 -5.54 20.65 -12.72
C PRO A 81 -4.40 21.09 -11.81
N ALA A 82 -3.17 20.86 -12.23
CA ALA A 82 -2.08 21.64 -11.66
C ALA A 82 -2.54 23.08 -11.80
N GLU A 83 -2.61 23.84 -10.70
CA GLU A 83 -2.66 25.29 -10.82
C GLU A 83 -1.48 25.62 -11.72
N THR A 84 -1.76 25.96 -12.98
CA THR A 84 -0.80 26.62 -13.84
C THR A 84 -0.41 27.84 -13.05
N PRO A 85 0.82 27.92 -12.51
CA PRO A 85 1.28 29.20 -12.03
C PRO A 85 1.26 30.05 -13.30
N THR A 86 0.42 31.08 -13.34
CA THR A 86 0.49 32.13 -14.34
C THR A 86 1.79 32.90 -14.11
N ALA A 87 2.91 32.23 -14.33
CA ALA A 87 4.21 32.83 -14.44
C ALA A 87 4.38 33.12 -15.93
N GLU A 88 3.89 34.29 -16.32
CA GLU A 88 4.48 35.01 -17.44
C GLU A 88 5.96 35.20 -17.11
N THR A 89 6.80 34.25 -17.50
CA THR A 89 8.24 34.34 -17.32
C THR A 89 8.92 33.60 -18.46
N ASP A 90 9.15 34.39 -19.51
CA ASP A 90 10.32 34.36 -20.39
C ASP A 90 11.33 33.23 -20.09
N GLY A 91 11.09 32.05 -20.67
CA GLY A 91 12.09 31.01 -20.97
C GLY A 91 13.03 30.49 -19.87
N ARG A 92 12.84 30.83 -18.59
CA ARG A 92 13.76 30.45 -17.51
C ARG A 92 13.12 29.42 -16.59
N PRO A 93 13.72 28.23 -16.42
CA PRO A 93 13.20 27.22 -15.49
C PRO A 93 13.18 27.79 -14.06
N ALA A 94 12.03 27.68 -13.41
CA ALA A 94 11.78 28.21 -12.08
C ALA A 94 12.76 27.60 -11.07
N ARG A 95 13.50 28.46 -10.36
CA ARG A 95 14.43 28.06 -9.32
C ARG A 95 13.60 27.77 -8.06
N PRO A 96 13.64 26.54 -7.50
CA PRO A 96 12.78 26.13 -6.39
C PRO A 96 12.99 26.90 -5.07
N ILE A 97 14.00 27.78 -4.99
CA ILE A 97 14.35 28.57 -3.80
C ILE A 97 13.98 30.06 -3.93
N SER A 98 13.51 30.52 -5.10
CA SER A 98 13.16 31.94 -5.31
C SER A 98 11.95 32.40 -4.49
N ALA A 99 11.01 31.50 -4.21
CA ALA A 99 9.77 31.81 -3.50
C ALA A 99 10.00 32.22 -2.02
N VAL A 100 11.15 31.89 -1.44
CA VAL A 100 11.47 32.26 -0.04
C VAL A 100 12.01 33.69 0.06
N GLY A 101 12.58 34.24 -1.02
CA GLY A 101 13.15 35.59 -1.01
C GLY A 101 12.08 36.69 -1.05
N GLU A 102 11.05 36.50 -1.87
CA GLU A 102 9.99 37.51 -2.07
C GLU A 102 9.15 37.73 -0.81
N SER A 103 8.92 36.69 -0.01
CA SER A 103 8.16 36.77 1.24
C SER A 103 8.86 37.68 2.27
N LEU A 104 10.19 37.63 2.33
CA LEU A 104 10.97 38.40 3.32
C LEU A 104 11.14 39.87 2.93
N GLU A 105 11.13 40.19 1.62
CA GLU A 105 11.18 41.57 1.14
C GLU A 105 9.83 42.29 1.24
N GLN A 106 8.70 41.56 1.13
CA GLN A 106 7.37 42.12 1.38
C GLN A 106 7.13 42.40 2.86
N GLU A 107 7.52 41.49 3.76
CA GLU A 107 7.34 41.68 5.21
C GLU A 107 8.18 42.84 5.78
N LYS A 108 9.33 43.17 5.15
CA LYS A 108 10.17 44.30 5.56
C LYS A 108 9.71 45.66 5.02
N ARG A 109 8.73 45.68 4.10
CA ARG A 109 8.20 46.90 3.47
C ARG A 109 6.89 47.40 4.09
N GLU A 110 6.27 46.61 4.96
CA GLU A 110 5.17 47.01 5.84
C GLU A 110 5.71 47.51 7.20
#